data_AF-A0A1V6BIN2-F1
#
_entry.id   AF-A0A1V6BIN2-F1
#
_cell.length_a   1.000
_cell.length_b   1.000
_cell.length_c   1.000
_cell.angle_alpha   90.00
_cell.angle_beta   90.00
_cell.angle_gamma   90.00
#
_symmetry.space_group_name_H-M   'P 1'
#
loop_
_entity.id
_entity.type
_entity.pdbx_description
1 polymer ?
#
loop_
_entity_poly.entity_id
_entity_poly.type
_entity_poly.pdbx_seq_one_letter_code
_entity_poly.pdbx_strand_id
1 'polypeptide(L)'
;MKKAIYILIILVLLSIIIIPFFFNSAQNNKIVVAANLVSALASLITLVIAFLLFDKYGLKKDFVRTQTEIVLQQLESIRTAGFIIRSKNSFLQFFPSKNRIESYEMFYSEKLIFSQKYWEYVNHIFKLSSSIYMPKEIVEKINLLKPSMIEHLKLEEVSNYSKVTFWGDKIEDNDFGKMNGEEITFQIFYTYWIDVIDVIISWLSSKIDIDKLNIKF
;
A
#
# COMPACT_ATOMS: atom_id res chain seq x y z
N MET A 1 19.00 -31.66 -6.51
CA MET A 1 17.71 -31.82 -7.22
C MET A 1 17.59 -30.97 -8.49
N LYS A 2 17.77 -29.63 -8.45
CA LYS A 2 17.65 -28.77 -9.65
C LYS A 2 18.52 -29.22 -10.84
N LYS A 3 19.77 -29.65 -10.59
CA LYS A 3 20.69 -30.16 -11.64
C LYS A 3 20.18 -31.42 -12.37
N ALA A 4 19.54 -32.34 -11.65
CA ALA A 4 19.02 -33.58 -12.24
C ALA A 4 17.82 -33.31 -13.17
N ILE A 5 16.98 -32.32 -12.83
CA ILE A 5 15.85 -31.88 -13.65
C ILE A 5 16.34 -31.27 -14.97
N TYR A 6 17.39 -30.44 -14.94
CA TYR A 6 17.95 -29.86 -16.17
C TYR A 6 18.55 -30.92 -17.10
N ILE A 7 19.26 -31.92 -16.54
CA ILE A 7 19.81 -33.04 -17.32
C ILE A 7 18.69 -33.84 -17.99
N LEU A 8 17.59 -34.08 -17.27
CA LEU A 8 16.43 -34.82 -17.80
C LEU A 8 15.74 -34.07 -18.94
N ILE A 9 15.58 -32.74 -18.82
CA ILE A 9 15.00 -31.88 -19.88
C ILE A 9 15.87 -31.91 -21.14
N ILE A 10 17.20 -31.85 -21.00
CA ILE A 10 18.14 -31.92 -22.13
C ILE A 10 18.04 -33.28 -22.84
N LEU A 11 17.93 -34.37 -22.08
CA LEU A 11 17.75 -35.73 -22.62
C LEU A 11 16.43 -35.87 -23.42
N VAL A 12 15.34 -35.32 -22.90
CA VAL A 12 14.04 -35.30 -23.59
C VAL A 12 14.11 -34.47 -24.88
N LEU A 13 14.74 -33.30 -24.84
CA LEU A 13 14.96 -32.45 -26.02
C LEU A 13 15.76 -33.15 -27.11
N LEU A 14 16.84 -33.85 -26.74
CA LEU A 14 17.64 -34.64 -27.66
C LEU A 14 16.83 -35.80 -28.28
N SER A 15 16.00 -36.48 -27.47
CA SER A 15 15.19 -37.59 -27.96
C SER A 15 14.16 -37.15 -29.01
N ILE A 16 13.54 -35.98 -28.85
CA ILE A 16 12.56 -35.41 -29.80
C ILE A 16 13.21 -35.19 -31.18
N ILE A 17 14.47 -34.75 -31.22
CA ILE A 17 15.22 -34.52 -32.47
C ILE A 17 15.61 -35.85 -33.14
N ILE A 18 15.84 -36.90 -32.36
CA ILE A 18 16.32 -38.20 -32.84
C ILE A 18 15.17 -39.12 -33.32
N ILE A 19 13.98 -39.03 -32.73
CA ILE A 19 12.80 -39.86 -33.07
C ILE A 19 12.49 -39.93 -34.58
N PRO A 20 12.50 -38.83 -35.36
CA PRO A 20 12.20 -38.87 -36.80
C PRO A 20 13.14 -39.76 -37.61
N PHE A 21 14.37 -40.00 -37.13
CA PHE A 21 15.33 -40.85 -37.82
C PHE A 21 14.96 -42.33 -37.79
N PHE A 22 14.16 -42.75 -36.80
CA PHE A 22 13.72 -44.13 -36.62
C PHE A 22 12.39 -44.48 -37.33
N PHE A 23 11.54 -43.49 -37.64
CA PHE A 23 10.16 -43.75 -38.12
C PHE A 23 9.88 -43.43 -39.59
N ASN A 24 10.69 -42.63 -40.28
CA ASN A 24 10.45 -42.29 -41.70
C ASN A 24 11.31 -43.14 -42.66
N SER A 25 10.81 -43.50 -43.84
CA SER A 25 11.53 -44.34 -44.82
C SER A 25 12.24 -43.53 -45.91
N ALA A 26 11.77 -42.33 -46.24
CA ALA A 26 12.41 -41.44 -47.22
C ALA A 26 13.42 -40.49 -46.54
N GLN A 27 14.67 -40.50 -47.01
CA GLN A 27 15.78 -39.72 -46.44
C GLN A 27 15.48 -38.20 -46.41
N ASN A 28 14.89 -37.65 -47.48
CA ASN A 28 14.53 -36.24 -47.55
C ASN A 28 13.46 -35.85 -46.52
N ASN A 29 12.49 -36.72 -46.23
CA ASN A 29 11.45 -36.45 -45.24
C ASN A 29 12.01 -36.43 -43.82
N LYS A 30 13.05 -37.21 -43.51
CA LYS A 30 13.72 -37.19 -42.20
C LYS A 30 14.37 -35.82 -41.92
N ILE A 31 15.08 -35.30 -42.91
CA ILE A 31 15.81 -34.04 -42.80
C ILE A 31 14.84 -32.87 -42.62
N VAL A 32 13.75 -32.85 -43.39
CA VAL A 32 12.72 -31.81 -43.28
C VAL A 32 12.02 -31.84 -41.92
N VAL A 33 11.66 -33.02 -41.41
CA VAL A 33 11.01 -33.15 -40.09
C VAL A 33 11.96 -32.73 -38.96
N ALA A 34 13.23 -33.13 -39.02
CA ALA A 34 14.24 -32.72 -38.04
C ALA A 34 14.45 -31.19 -38.06
N ALA A 35 14.53 -30.57 -39.24
CA ALA A 35 14.65 -29.12 -39.38
C ALA A 35 13.43 -28.37 -38.80
N ASN A 36 12.22 -28.89 -39.03
CA ASN A 36 10.99 -28.32 -38.46
C ASN A 36 10.96 -28.43 -36.93
N LEU A 37 11.41 -29.55 -36.36
CA LEU A 37 11.49 -29.73 -34.90
C LEU A 37 12.53 -28.81 -34.28
N VAL A 38 13.69 -28.65 -34.91
CA VAL A 38 14.72 -27.70 -34.47
C VAL A 38 14.20 -26.26 -34.54
N SER A 39 13.49 -25.89 -35.61
CA SER A 39 12.88 -24.57 -35.76
C SER A 39 11.78 -24.30 -34.71
N ALA A 40 10.91 -25.29 -34.47
CA ALA A 40 9.89 -25.22 -33.43
C ALA A 40 10.51 -25.09 -32.03
N LEU A 41 11.59 -25.84 -31.76
CA LEU A 41 12.34 -25.76 -30.51
C LEU A 41 13.04 -24.41 -30.32
N ALA A 42 13.69 -23.90 -31.37
CA ALA A 42 14.29 -22.57 -31.34
C ALA A 42 13.23 -21.52 -31.03
N SER A 43 12.07 -21.57 -31.68
CA SER A 43 10.94 -20.67 -31.42
C SER A 43 10.43 -20.75 -29.98
N LEU A 44 10.31 -21.95 -29.43
CA LEU A 44 9.91 -22.17 -28.03
C LEU A 44 10.95 -21.60 -27.05
N ILE A 45 12.24 -21.82 -27.30
CA ILE A 45 13.32 -21.28 -26.48
C ILE A 45 13.32 -19.74 -26.53
N THR A 46 13.14 -19.15 -27.73
CA THR A 46 13.03 -17.71 -27.89
C THR A 46 11.84 -17.15 -27.11
N LEU A 47 10.69 -17.83 -27.11
CA LEU A 47 9.52 -17.43 -26.31
C LEU A 47 9.82 -17.46 -24.81
N VAL A 48 10.49 -18.52 -24.32
CA VAL A 48 10.91 -18.63 -22.92
C VAL A 48 11.88 -17.52 -22.55
N ILE A 49 12.86 -17.23 -23.41
CA ILE A 49 13.81 -16.12 -23.20
C ILE A 49 13.07 -14.78 -23.17
N ALA A 50 12.14 -14.55 -24.10
CA ALA A 50 11.32 -13.33 -24.11
C ALA A 50 10.50 -13.17 -22.82
N PHE A 51 9.90 -14.26 -22.32
CA PHE A 51 9.20 -14.27 -21.03
C PHE A 51 10.14 -13.95 -19.85
N LEU A 52 11.31 -14.60 -19.80
CA LEU A 52 12.30 -14.37 -18.75
C LEU A 52 12.87 -12.94 -18.80
N LEU A 53 13.06 -12.39 -20.00
CA LEU A 53 13.47 -11.00 -20.19
C LEU A 53 12.37 -10.04 -19.76
N PHE A 54 11.11 -10.31 -20.08
CA PHE A 54 9.99 -9.50 -19.64
C PHE A 54 9.88 -9.43 -18.11
N ASP A 55 10.05 -10.58 -17.44
CA ASP A 55 10.07 -10.67 -15.97
C ASP A 55 11.29 -9.98 -15.36
N LYS A 56 12.45 -10.06 -16.01
CA LYS A 56 13.72 -9.49 -15.53
C LYS A 56 13.86 -7.98 -15.78
N TYR A 57 13.26 -7.45 -16.85
CA TYR A 57 13.59 -6.11 -17.35
C TYR A 57 12.50 -5.04 -17.27
N GLY A 58 11.23 -5.34 -17.01
CA GLY A 58 10.19 -4.30 -17.14
C GLY A 58 9.29 -4.20 -15.94
N LEU A 59 8.24 -5.00 -15.94
CA LEU A 59 7.03 -4.59 -15.24
C LEU A 59 7.10 -4.80 -13.73
N LYS A 60 7.70 -5.90 -13.25
CA LYS A 60 7.69 -6.20 -11.82
C LYS A 60 8.55 -5.23 -11.02
N LYS A 61 9.73 -4.88 -11.54
CA LYS A 61 10.64 -3.94 -10.88
C LYS A 61 10.09 -2.52 -10.90
N ASP A 62 9.55 -2.09 -12.05
CA ASP A 62 8.91 -0.78 -12.16
C ASP A 62 7.66 -0.68 -11.29
N PHE A 63 6.85 -1.75 -11.24
CA PHE A 63 5.69 -1.81 -10.36
C PHE A 63 6.09 -1.67 -8.89
N VAL A 64 7.03 -2.47 -8.40
CA VAL A 64 7.50 -2.39 -7.00
C VAL A 64 8.11 -1.01 -6.70
N ARG A 65 8.87 -0.43 -7.63
CA ARG A 65 9.40 0.92 -7.48
C ARG A 65 8.26 1.94 -7.35
N THR A 66 7.29 1.93 -8.25
CA THR A 66 6.15 2.86 -8.22
C THR A 66 5.30 2.69 -6.95
N GLN A 67 5.05 1.47 -6.50
CA GLN A 67 4.41 1.23 -5.21
C GLN A 67 5.22 1.85 -4.06
N THR A 68 6.53 1.65 -4.07
CA THR A 68 7.43 2.17 -3.03
C THR A 68 7.42 3.70 -3.00
N GLU A 69 7.52 4.35 -4.15
CA GLU A 69 7.43 5.81 -4.29
C GLU A 69 6.11 6.35 -3.76
N ILE A 70 4.98 5.72 -4.12
CA ILE A 70 3.65 6.13 -3.67
C ILE A 70 3.50 5.95 -2.16
N VAL A 71 3.96 4.84 -1.59
CA VAL A 71 3.88 4.58 -0.15
C VAL A 71 4.77 5.57 0.62
N LEU A 72 5.96 5.91 0.09
CA LEU A 72 6.82 6.94 0.68
C LEU A 72 6.17 8.33 0.66
N GLN A 73 5.61 8.74 -0.48
CA GLN A 73 4.88 10.02 -0.59
C GLN A 73 3.68 10.07 0.36
N GLN A 74 2.99 8.94 0.54
CA GLN A 74 1.88 8.82 1.48
C GLN A 74 2.36 8.99 2.93
N LEU A 75 3.51 8.40 3.29
CA LEU A 75 4.12 8.53 4.60
C LEU A 75 4.57 9.98 4.89
N GLU A 76 5.15 10.66 3.92
CA GLU A 76 5.52 12.09 4.01
C GLU A 76 4.29 12.98 4.22
N SER A 77 3.20 12.69 3.52
CA SER A 77 1.92 13.40 3.67
C SER A 77 1.33 13.22 5.08
N ILE A 78 1.43 12.01 5.66
CA ILE A 78 0.99 11.75 7.04
C ILE A 78 1.86 12.50 8.04
N ARG A 79 3.19 12.50 7.86
CA ARG A 79 4.14 13.14 8.77
C ARG A 79 3.89 14.64 8.93
N THR A 80 3.40 15.29 7.87
CA THR A 80 3.12 16.73 7.86
C THR A 80 1.69 17.06 8.25
N ALA A 81 0.84 16.06 8.49
CA ALA A 81 -0.53 16.26 8.96
C ALA A 81 -0.54 16.76 10.41
N GLY A 82 -1.00 18.00 10.59
CA GLY A 82 -1.20 18.60 11.90
C GLY A 82 -2.68 18.80 12.19
N PHE A 83 -3.10 18.42 13.39
CA PHE A 83 -4.47 18.60 13.86
C PHE A 83 -4.50 19.44 15.13
N ILE A 84 -5.61 20.12 15.31
CA ILE A 84 -5.95 20.87 16.51
C ILE A 84 -7.11 20.14 17.18
N ILE A 85 -6.95 19.88 18.47
CA ILE A 85 -8.00 19.34 19.32
C ILE A 85 -8.27 20.35 20.42
N ARG A 86 -9.50 20.84 20.50
CA ARG A 86 -9.91 21.86 21.47
C ARG A 86 -11.02 21.30 22.35
N SER A 87 -10.73 21.12 23.64
CA SER A 87 -11.74 20.92 24.67
C SER A 87 -12.14 22.26 25.28
N LYS A 88 -13.09 22.24 26.23
CA LYS A 88 -13.54 23.44 26.95
C LYS A 88 -12.40 24.20 27.65
N ASN A 89 -11.44 23.48 28.24
CA ASN A 89 -10.37 24.04 29.07
C ASN A 89 -8.96 23.71 28.57
N SER A 90 -8.82 22.98 27.47
CA SER A 90 -7.54 22.47 27.01
C SER A 90 -7.46 22.51 25.48
N PHE A 91 -6.23 22.57 25.01
CA PHE A 91 -5.91 22.61 23.59
C PHE A 91 -4.70 21.74 23.34
N LEU A 92 -4.79 20.89 22.31
CA LEU A 92 -3.74 19.99 21.90
C LEU A 92 -3.43 20.19 20.41
N GLN A 93 -2.15 20.31 20.13
CA GLN A 93 -1.61 20.19 18.78
C GLN A 93 -1.18 18.75 18.57
N PHE A 94 -1.93 18.05 17.75
CA PHE A 94 -1.69 16.64 17.47
C PHE A 94 -0.98 16.48 16.13
N PHE A 95 0.15 15.78 16.17
CA PHE A 95 0.86 15.30 14.99
C PHE A 95 0.98 13.77 15.10
N PRO A 96 0.56 13.01 14.07
CA PRO A 96 0.73 11.55 14.02
C PRO A 96 2.20 11.15 14.18
N SER A 97 2.57 10.67 15.37
CA SER A 97 3.93 10.26 15.72
C SER A 97 3.90 9.26 16.86
N LYS A 98 4.76 8.24 16.78
CA LYS A 98 4.91 7.20 17.80
C LYS A 98 5.60 7.75 19.04
N ASN A 99 6.55 8.66 18.85
CA ASN A 99 7.40 9.19 19.94
C ASN A 99 6.69 10.15 20.89
N ARG A 100 5.38 10.38 20.73
CA ARG A 100 4.62 11.37 21.50
C ARG A 100 3.45 10.79 22.29
N ILE A 101 3.37 9.47 22.41
CA ILE A 101 2.25 8.77 23.06
C ILE A 101 2.03 9.30 24.49
N GLU A 102 3.08 9.36 25.31
CA GLU A 102 3.05 9.82 26.70
C GLU A 102 2.63 11.29 26.81
N SER A 103 2.99 12.12 25.82
CA SER A 103 2.66 13.54 25.81
C SER A 103 1.17 13.82 25.63
N TYR A 104 0.38 12.83 25.24
CA TYR A 104 -1.04 12.98 24.95
C TYR A 104 -1.97 12.25 25.94
N GLU A 105 -1.41 11.56 26.96
CA GLU A 105 -2.19 10.72 27.88
C GLU A 105 -3.38 11.43 28.54
N MET A 106 -3.19 12.70 28.93
CA MET A 106 -4.25 13.48 29.58
C MET A 106 -5.48 13.73 28.69
N PHE A 107 -5.37 13.51 27.38
CA PHE A 107 -6.47 13.67 26.41
C PHE A 107 -7.14 12.34 26.05
N TYR A 108 -6.64 11.18 26.48
CA TYR A 108 -7.06 9.87 25.95
C TYR A 108 -8.56 9.58 26.09
N SER A 109 -9.17 10.01 27.19
CA SER A 109 -10.59 9.84 27.47
C SER A 109 -11.50 10.87 26.79
N GLU A 110 -10.94 11.90 26.17
CA GLU A 110 -11.71 12.96 25.52
C GLU A 110 -12.46 12.41 24.31
N LYS A 111 -13.78 12.61 24.29
CA LYS A 111 -14.63 12.24 23.17
C LYS A 111 -14.51 13.28 22.07
N LEU A 112 -14.33 12.83 20.83
CA LEU A 112 -14.04 13.70 19.70
C LEU A 112 -15.24 13.90 18.79
N ILE A 113 -15.35 15.11 18.26
CA ILE A 113 -16.20 15.46 17.12
C ILE A 113 -15.35 16.18 16.07
N PHE A 114 -15.69 15.99 14.81
CA PHE A 114 -14.87 16.39 13.69
C PHE A 114 -15.56 17.50 12.91
N SER A 115 -14.80 18.52 12.53
CA SER A 115 -15.28 19.55 11.61
C SER A 115 -15.62 18.94 10.25
N GLN A 116 -16.57 19.50 9.50
CA GLN A 116 -16.84 19.05 8.13
C GLN A 116 -15.59 19.11 7.23
N LYS A 117 -14.75 20.14 7.41
CA LYS A 117 -13.49 20.29 6.68
C LYS A 117 -12.47 19.20 6.98
N TYR A 118 -12.52 18.55 8.16
CA TYR A 118 -11.66 17.42 8.47
C TYR A 118 -11.67 16.36 7.36
N TRP A 119 -12.86 16.09 6.79
CA TRP A 119 -13.03 15.15 5.68
C TRP A 119 -12.20 15.55 4.45
N GLU A 120 -12.26 16.81 4.07
CA GLU A 120 -11.53 17.34 2.92
C GLU A 120 -10.01 17.21 3.12
N TYR A 121 -9.52 17.55 4.31
CA TYR A 121 -8.10 17.44 4.65
C TYR A 121 -7.63 15.99 4.70
N VAL A 122 -8.39 15.09 5.31
CA VAL A 122 -8.05 13.66 5.35
C VAL A 122 -8.06 13.06 3.95
N ASN A 123 -9.00 13.45 3.09
CA ASN A 123 -8.99 13.05 1.69
C ASN A 123 -7.79 13.60 0.93
N HIS A 124 -7.33 14.81 1.24
CA HIS A 124 -6.10 15.35 0.66
C HIS A 124 -4.87 14.56 1.13
N ILE A 125 -4.74 14.31 2.45
CA ILE A 125 -3.64 13.52 3.03
C ILE A 125 -3.59 12.13 2.37
N PHE A 126 -4.74 11.50 2.18
CA PHE A 126 -4.85 10.15 1.64
C PHE A 126 -5.23 10.10 0.15
N LYS A 127 -4.93 11.14 -0.63
CA LYS A 127 -5.27 11.17 -2.06
C LYS A 127 -4.70 9.96 -2.82
N LEU A 128 -3.50 9.53 -2.43
CA LEU A 128 -2.79 8.41 -3.04
C LEU A 128 -3.40 7.04 -2.71
N SER A 129 -4.27 6.93 -1.69
CA SER A 129 -4.93 5.67 -1.33
C SER A 129 -5.85 5.10 -2.42
N SER A 130 -6.30 5.95 -3.36
CA SER A 130 -7.09 5.54 -4.52
C SER A 130 -6.27 4.96 -5.68
N SER A 131 -4.93 5.03 -5.60
CA SER A 131 -4.03 4.52 -6.62
C SER A 131 -4.07 3.00 -6.70
N ILE A 132 -4.08 2.44 -7.91
CA ILE A 132 -3.95 0.99 -8.15
C ILE A 132 -2.64 0.39 -7.60
N TYR A 133 -1.66 1.26 -7.35
CA TYR A 133 -0.36 0.88 -6.83
C TYR A 133 -0.32 0.90 -5.29
N MET A 134 -1.34 1.43 -4.60
CA MET A 134 -1.38 1.42 -3.14
C MET A 134 -1.65 -0.01 -2.63
N PRO A 135 -0.82 -0.54 -1.71
CA PRO A 135 -1.07 -1.83 -1.07
C PRO A 135 -2.42 -1.84 -0.32
N LYS A 136 -3.19 -2.93 -0.50
CA LYS A 136 -4.54 -3.07 0.08
C LYS A 136 -4.55 -2.94 1.61
N GLU A 137 -3.59 -3.56 2.27
CA GLU A 137 -3.42 -3.50 3.73
C GLU A 137 -3.28 -2.06 4.26
N ILE A 138 -2.62 -1.16 3.51
CA ILE A 138 -2.51 0.25 3.87
C ILE A 138 -3.88 0.94 3.68
N VAL A 139 -4.56 0.67 2.55
CA VAL A 139 -5.87 1.27 2.24
C VAL A 139 -6.91 0.90 3.31
N GLU A 140 -6.93 -0.35 3.76
CA GLU A 140 -7.86 -0.82 4.79
C GLU A 140 -7.72 -0.02 6.09
N LYS A 141 -6.48 0.26 6.54
CA LYS A 141 -6.23 1.10 7.72
C LYS A 141 -6.58 2.57 7.49
N ILE A 142 -6.26 3.12 6.32
CA ILE A 142 -6.61 4.50 5.95
C ILE A 142 -8.13 4.73 6.01
N ASN A 143 -8.92 3.75 5.60
CA ASN A 143 -10.38 3.88 5.56
C ASN A 143 -11.01 4.08 6.96
N LEU A 144 -10.35 3.67 8.04
CA LEU A 144 -10.81 3.91 9.41
C LEU A 144 -10.75 5.39 9.79
N LEU A 145 -9.84 6.16 9.18
CA LEU A 145 -9.71 7.61 9.39
C LEU A 145 -10.64 8.43 8.51
N LYS A 146 -11.32 7.78 7.55
CA LYS A 146 -12.15 8.42 6.55
C LYS A 146 -13.64 8.36 6.97
N PRO A 147 -14.27 9.48 7.36
CA PRO A 147 -15.72 9.50 7.62
C PRO A 147 -16.53 9.16 6.36
N SER A 148 -17.25 8.05 6.39
CA SER A 148 -18.26 7.72 5.38
C SER A 148 -19.56 8.49 5.60
N MET A 149 -19.81 8.92 6.85
CA MET A 149 -20.95 9.74 7.26
C MET A 149 -20.53 10.68 8.38
N ILE A 150 -21.13 11.87 8.42
CA ILE A 150 -21.03 12.80 9.55
C ILE A 150 -22.43 12.91 10.16
N GLU A 151 -22.56 12.51 11.43
CA GLU A 151 -23.79 12.71 12.20
C GLU A 151 -23.69 14.05 12.93
N HIS A 152 -24.52 15.01 12.52
CA HIS A 152 -24.58 16.33 13.15
C HIS A 152 -25.21 16.25 14.54
N LEU A 153 -24.55 16.85 15.53
CA LEU A 153 -25.04 16.89 16.90
C LEU A 153 -25.84 18.17 17.17
N LYS A 154 -26.73 18.09 18.17
CA LYS A 154 -27.39 19.30 18.70
C LYS A 154 -26.37 20.17 19.43
N LEU A 155 -26.57 21.49 19.39
CA LEU A 155 -25.63 22.47 19.99
C LEU A 155 -25.32 22.19 21.48
N GLU A 156 -26.31 21.71 22.23
CA GLU A 156 -26.20 21.36 23.64
C GLU A 156 -25.24 20.18 23.87
N GLU A 157 -25.27 19.19 22.96
CA GLU A 157 -24.45 17.98 23.03
C GLU A 157 -23.00 18.26 22.65
N VAL A 158 -22.76 19.17 21.70
CA VAL A 158 -21.43 19.58 21.20
C VAL A 158 -20.51 20.02 22.34
N SER A 159 -21.05 20.61 23.40
CA SER A 159 -20.29 21.11 24.55
C SER A 159 -19.59 20.01 25.38
N ASN A 160 -20.00 18.75 25.22
CA ASN A 160 -19.43 17.59 25.93
C ASN A 160 -18.27 16.91 25.18
N TYR A 161 -17.90 17.43 24.00
CA TYR A 161 -16.88 16.82 23.14
C TYR A 161 -15.74 17.80 22.86
N SER A 162 -14.57 17.24 22.59
CA SER A 162 -13.44 17.99 22.04
C SER A 162 -13.56 18.07 20.52
N LYS A 163 -13.31 19.27 20.00
CA LYS A 163 -13.44 19.59 18.58
C LYS A 163 -12.13 19.33 17.85
N VAL A 164 -12.17 18.54 16.78
CA VAL A 164 -11.03 18.23 15.92
C VAL A 164 -11.09 19.06 14.64
N THR A 165 -10.04 19.84 14.39
CA THR A 165 -9.85 20.62 13.16
C THR A 165 -8.46 20.46 12.61
N PHE A 166 -8.26 20.83 11.34
CA PHE A 166 -6.92 20.87 10.76
C PHE A 166 -6.11 22.06 11.30
N TRP A 167 -4.78 21.92 11.30
CA TRP A 167 -3.90 23.02 11.69
C TRP A 167 -4.03 24.23 10.76
N GLY A 168 -4.21 25.41 11.34
CA GLY A 168 -4.31 26.68 10.60
C GLY A 168 -5.70 27.02 10.09
N ASP A 169 -6.69 26.16 10.35
CA ASP A 169 -8.06 26.37 9.94
C ASP A 169 -8.85 27.19 10.99
N LYS A 170 -9.80 28.00 10.54
CA LYS A 170 -10.69 28.75 11.44
C LYS A 170 -11.82 27.84 11.91
N ILE A 171 -12.06 27.85 13.23
CA ILE A 171 -13.11 27.04 13.86
C ILE A 171 -14.42 27.82 13.82
N GLU A 172 -15.39 27.33 13.05
CA GLU A 172 -16.78 27.77 13.10
C GLU A 172 -17.58 26.74 13.91
N ASP A 173 -18.31 27.19 14.94
CA ASP A 173 -18.87 26.31 15.97
C ASP A 173 -20.00 25.38 15.50
N ASN A 174 -20.51 25.58 14.28
CA ASN A 174 -21.73 24.93 13.80
C ASN A 174 -21.49 23.70 12.90
N ASP A 175 -20.24 23.38 12.55
CA ASP A 175 -19.91 22.37 11.52
C ASP A 175 -19.27 21.11 12.09
N PHE A 176 -19.65 20.69 13.30
CA PHE A 176 -19.09 19.50 13.94
C PHE A 176 -20.07 18.33 13.99
N GLY A 177 -19.54 17.12 13.82
CA GLY A 177 -20.31 15.89 13.96
C GLY A 177 -19.47 14.68 14.32
N LYS A 178 -20.16 13.58 14.62
CA LYS A 178 -19.53 12.27 14.85
C LYS A 178 -19.16 11.64 13.53
N MET A 179 -17.94 11.10 13.47
CA MET A 179 -17.51 10.29 12.34
C MET A 179 -18.21 8.93 12.41
N ASN A 180 -18.91 8.55 11.34
CA ASN A 180 -19.60 7.28 11.19
C ASN A 180 -20.64 6.97 12.29
N GLY A 181 -21.14 8.00 12.99
CA GLY A 181 -22.07 7.84 14.12
C GLY A 181 -21.44 7.20 15.37
N GLU A 182 -20.12 7.01 15.40
CA GLU A 182 -19.42 6.36 16.50
C GLU A 182 -18.89 7.37 17.52
N GLU A 183 -18.85 6.96 18.79
CA GLU A 183 -18.14 7.71 19.83
C GLU A 183 -16.64 7.37 19.76
N ILE A 184 -15.87 8.29 19.17
CA ILE A 184 -14.43 8.13 19.05
C ILE A 184 -13.74 8.93 20.15
N THR A 185 -12.94 8.26 20.98
CA THR A 185 -12.06 8.95 21.93
C THR A 185 -10.76 9.36 21.25
N PHE A 186 -10.03 10.28 21.86
CA PHE A 186 -8.70 10.64 21.37
C PHE A 186 -7.75 9.45 21.33
N GLN A 187 -7.82 8.53 22.29
CA GLN A 187 -7.01 7.32 22.26
C GLN A 187 -7.28 6.48 21.01
N ILE A 188 -8.55 6.25 20.67
CA ILE A 188 -8.94 5.49 19.47
C ILE A 188 -8.46 6.22 18.21
N PHE A 189 -8.69 7.53 18.14
CA PHE A 189 -8.24 8.36 17.04
C PHE A 189 -6.72 8.32 16.85
N TYR A 190 -5.97 8.43 17.93
CA TYR A 190 -4.51 8.29 17.94
C TYR A 190 -4.09 6.92 17.41
N THR A 191 -4.69 5.84 17.93
CA THR A 191 -4.40 4.47 17.50
C THR A 191 -4.64 4.27 16.01
N TYR A 192 -5.72 4.80 15.43
CA TYR A 192 -5.96 4.71 13.98
C TYR A 192 -4.84 5.34 13.15
N TRP A 193 -4.30 6.48 13.59
CA TRP A 193 -3.13 7.08 12.93
C TRP A 193 -1.87 6.24 13.07
N ILE A 194 -1.62 5.68 14.26
CA ILE A 194 -0.45 4.84 14.50
C ILE A 194 -0.53 3.54 13.70
N ASP A 195 -1.69 2.90 13.64
CA ASP A 195 -1.93 1.69 12.84
C ASP A 195 -1.58 1.91 11.36
N VAL A 196 -1.97 3.06 10.79
CA VAL A 196 -1.62 3.40 9.40
C VAL A 196 -0.11 3.55 9.24
N ILE A 197 0.55 4.25 10.15
CA ILE A 197 2.01 4.43 10.14
C ILE A 197 2.71 3.08 10.28
N ASP A 198 2.24 2.20 11.17
CA ASP A 198 2.78 0.87 11.41
C ASP A 198 2.70 -0.01 10.18
N VAL A 199 1.55 -0.07 9.53
CA VAL A 199 1.36 -0.87 8.32
C VAL A 199 2.23 -0.31 7.17
N ILE A 200 2.34 1.00 7.03
CA ILE A 200 3.22 1.62 6.03
C ILE A 200 4.69 1.26 6.28
N ILE A 201 5.17 1.42 7.52
CA ILE A 201 6.57 1.11 7.88
C ILE A 201 6.83 -0.39 7.68
N SER A 202 5.94 -1.26 8.16
CA SER A 202 6.08 -2.71 7.98
C SER A 202 6.14 -3.10 6.50
N TRP A 203 5.25 -2.52 5.68
CA TRP A 203 5.24 -2.77 4.25
C TRP A 203 6.55 -2.32 3.60
N LEU A 204 7.00 -1.10 3.89
CA LEU A 204 8.27 -0.56 3.36
C LEU A 204 9.46 -1.44 3.80
N SER A 205 9.53 -1.89 5.05
CA SER A 205 10.60 -2.75 5.57
C SER A 205 10.67 -4.09 4.85
N SER A 206 9.53 -4.58 4.33
CA SER A 206 9.49 -5.81 3.53
C SER A 206 10.08 -5.64 2.12
N LYS A 207 10.21 -4.39 1.63
CA LYS A 207 10.64 -4.09 0.26
C LYS A 207 12.03 -3.43 0.21
N ILE A 208 12.35 -2.62 1.20
CA ILE A 208 13.55 -1.79 1.24
C ILE A 208 14.14 -1.75 2.66
N ASP A 209 15.42 -1.42 2.71
CA ASP A 209 16.17 -1.18 3.94
C ASP A 209 15.83 0.23 4.50
N ILE A 210 14.85 0.30 5.42
CA ILE A 210 14.33 1.56 5.97
C ILE A 210 15.38 2.34 6.75
N ASP A 211 16.37 1.68 7.36
CA ASP A 211 17.39 2.35 8.18
C ASP A 211 18.20 3.37 7.35
N LYS A 212 18.27 3.17 6.03
CA LYS A 212 18.90 4.11 5.09
C LYS A 212 18.06 5.36 4.81
N LEU A 213 16.77 5.34 5.10
CA LEU A 213 15.87 6.46 4.86
C LEU A 213 15.83 7.47 6.03
N ASN A 214 16.47 7.15 7.17
CA ASN A 214 16.56 8.02 8.35
C ASN A 214 15.20 8.60 8.79
N ILE A 215 14.13 7.79 8.63
CA ILE A 215 12.75 8.18 8.95
C ILE A 215 12.52 7.92 10.44
N LYS A 216 12.35 8.98 11.23
CA LYS A 216 11.96 8.91 12.64
C LYS A 216 10.48 9.30 12.78
N PHE A 217 9.65 8.40 13.29
CA PHE A 217 8.25 8.60 13.67
C PHE A 217 8.06 8.40 15.17
#